data_AF-A0A954SJQ3-F1
#
_entry.id   AF-A0A954SJQ3-F1
#
_cell.length_a   1.000
_cell.length_b   1.000
_cell.length_c   1.000
_cell.angle_alpha   90.00
_cell.angle_beta   90.00
_cell.angle_gamma   90.00
#
_symmetry.space_group_name_H-M   'P 1'
#
loop_
_entity.id
_entity.type
_entity.pdbx_description
1 polymer ?
#
loop_
_entity_poly.entity_id
_entity_poly.type
_entity_poly.pdbx_seq_one_letter_code
_entity_poly.pdbx_strand_id
1 'polypeptide(L)'
;MPTLCPSHHEQKYSRFCDETTAKCRAYLASRSALSDMESECGVSCDFRRGFEQAFRDVALGSDGRVPAFPPAPYWKDGARSPEGHARAQEWFAGYATGAEIAVARRGVSNYVYTAGVPDCQPGSPCGSNWSGTPAEWQ
;
A
#
# COMPACT_ATOMS: atom_id res chain seq x y z
N MET A 1 28.01 -19.56 -7.37
CA MET A 1 28.64 -18.35 -7.95
C MET A 1 27.53 -17.36 -8.30
N PRO A 2 27.10 -16.46 -7.41
CA PRO A 2 26.17 -15.42 -7.81
C PRO A 2 26.97 -14.28 -8.47
N THR A 3 26.65 -14.02 -9.74
CA THR A 3 27.13 -12.87 -10.51
C THR A 3 26.53 -11.59 -9.91
N LEU A 4 27.35 -10.86 -9.16
CA LEU A 4 27.13 -9.45 -8.86
C LEU A 4 27.24 -8.66 -10.18
N CYS A 5 26.16 -8.01 -10.61
CA CYS A 5 26.25 -6.99 -11.65
C CYS A 5 26.86 -5.73 -11.03
N PRO A 6 28.02 -5.25 -11.53
CA PRO A 6 28.63 -4.03 -11.04
C PRO A 6 28.12 -2.85 -11.85
N SER A 7 27.33 -1.98 -11.23
CA SER A 7 27.15 -0.61 -11.72
C SER A 7 27.18 0.36 -10.54
N HIS A 8 28.39 0.88 -10.29
CA HIS A 8 28.64 2.08 -9.50
C HIS A 8 28.05 3.32 -10.19
N HIS A 9 26.73 3.42 -10.24
CA HIS A 9 26.06 4.71 -10.34
C HIS A 9 25.62 5.02 -8.92
N GLU A 10 26.07 6.13 -8.34
CA GLU A 10 25.54 6.60 -7.06
C GLU A 10 24.01 6.64 -7.20
N GLN A 11 23.34 5.65 -6.61
CA GLN A 11 21.88 5.59 -6.63
C GLN A 11 21.43 6.65 -5.63
N LYS A 12 21.34 7.89 -6.11
CA LYS A 12 20.74 8.97 -5.34
C LYS A 12 19.30 8.56 -5.06
N TYR A 13 18.97 8.41 -3.78
CA TYR A 13 17.61 8.21 -3.32
C TYR A 13 16.71 9.28 -3.95
N SER A 14 15.70 8.82 -4.68
CA SER A 14 14.70 9.68 -5.30
C SER A 14 13.35 9.24 -4.80
N ARG A 15 12.79 10.02 -3.86
CA ARG A 15 11.45 9.80 -3.33
C ARG A 15 10.40 9.63 -4.44
N PHE A 16 10.54 10.39 -5.53
CA PHE A 16 9.64 10.28 -6.67
C PHE A 16 9.69 8.88 -7.33
N CYS A 17 10.88 8.32 -7.52
CA CYS A 17 11.06 6.99 -8.10
C CYS A 17 10.51 5.90 -7.18
N ASP A 18 10.71 6.04 -5.87
CA ASP A 18 10.23 5.08 -4.88
C ASP A 18 8.71 5.13 -4.75
N GLU A 19 8.10 6.32 -4.68
CA GLU A 19 6.64 6.46 -4.68
C GLU A 19 6.02 5.89 -5.96
N THR A 20 6.68 6.08 -7.10
CA THR A 20 6.21 5.52 -8.38
C THR A 20 6.30 4.00 -8.37
N THR A 21 7.42 3.45 -7.92
CA THR A 21 7.59 2.00 -7.73
C THR A 21 6.53 1.42 -6.79
N ALA A 22 6.28 2.09 -5.65
CA ALA A 22 5.28 1.70 -4.67
C ALA A 22 3.87 1.69 -5.27
N LYS A 23 3.49 2.74 -6.00
CA LYS A 23 2.18 2.83 -6.69
C LYS A 23 2.03 1.73 -7.74
N CYS A 24 3.05 1.45 -8.54
CA CYS A 24 3.03 0.39 -9.55
C CYS A 24 2.85 -0.99 -8.91
N ARG A 25 3.62 -1.29 -7.85
CA ARG A 25 3.48 -2.57 -7.11
C ARG A 25 2.11 -2.69 -6.46
N ALA A 26 1.61 -1.61 -5.86
CA ALA A 26 0.28 -1.57 -5.26
C ALA A 26 -0.82 -1.85 -6.29
N TYR A 27 -0.70 -1.28 -7.50
CA TYR A 27 -1.65 -1.52 -8.59
C TYR A 27 -1.65 -2.98 -9.06
N LEU A 28 -0.49 -3.61 -9.19
CA LEU A 28 -0.41 -5.03 -9.54
C LEU A 28 -1.00 -5.91 -8.43
N ALA A 29 -0.69 -5.60 -7.17
CA ALA A 29 -1.22 -6.30 -6.01
C ALA A 29 -2.75 -6.18 -5.89
N SER A 30 -3.30 -5.00 -6.16
CA SER A 30 -4.75 -4.78 -6.13
C SER A 30 -5.44 -5.57 -7.24
N ARG A 31 -4.87 -5.63 -8.44
CA ARG A 31 -5.44 -6.41 -9.55
C ARG A 31 -5.45 -7.91 -9.27
N SER A 32 -4.38 -8.44 -8.68
CA SER A 32 -4.34 -9.84 -8.26
C SER A 32 -5.39 -10.11 -7.18
N ALA A 33 -5.55 -9.23 -6.20
CA ALA A 33 -6.58 -9.41 -5.16
C ALA A 33 -8.01 -9.28 -5.72
N LEU A 34 -8.22 -8.39 -6.70
CA LEU A 34 -9.50 -8.23 -7.38
C LEU A 34 -9.86 -9.46 -8.23
N SER A 35 -8.89 -10.07 -8.92
CA SER A 35 -9.18 -11.28 -9.70
C SER A 35 -9.67 -12.44 -8.83
N ASP A 36 -9.19 -12.52 -7.59
CA ASP A 36 -9.66 -13.51 -6.62
C ASP A 36 -11.13 -13.27 -6.23
N MET A 37 -11.56 -12.00 -6.16
CA MET A 37 -12.92 -11.59 -5.82
C MET A 37 -13.90 -11.64 -7.01
N GLU A 38 -13.44 -11.31 -8.21
CA GLU A 38 -14.27 -11.28 -9.43
C GLU A 38 -14.75 -12.66 -9.86
N SER A 39 -14.19 -13.74 -9.29
CA SER A 39 -14.64 -15.11 -9.54
C SER A 39 -16.04 -15.41 -8.98
N GLU A 40 -16.58 -14.59 -8.08
CA GLU A 40 -17.86 -14.87 -7.39
C GLU A 40 -19.03 -14.02 -7.91
N CYS A 41 -18.79 -12.79 -8.35
CA CYS A 41 -19.73 -11.94 -9.07
C CYS A 41 -18.96 -10.72 -9.62
N GLY A 42 -19.31 -10.22 -10.82
CA GLY A 42 -18.61 -9.07 -11.40
C GLY A 42 -18.72 -7.83 -10.50
N VAL A 43 -17.58 -7.29 -10.07
CA VAL A 43 -17.56 -6.05 -9.26
C VAL A 43 -17.73 -4.81 -10.14
N SER A 44 -18.38 -3.78 -9.60
CA SER A 44 -18.61 -2.54 -10.35
C SER A 44 -17.31 -1.80 -10.65
N CYS A 45 -17.33 -0.94 -11.67
CA CYS A 45 -16.18 -0.09 -12.02
C CYS A 45 -15.82 0.88 -10.89
N ASP A 46 -16.80 1.41 -10.16
CA ASP A 46 -16.56 2.36 -9.09
C ASP A 46 -16.01 1.67 -7.84
N PHE A 47 -16.48 0.45 -7.53
CA PHE A 47 -15.86 -0.43 -6.52
C PHE A 47 -14.38 -0.68 -6.83
N ARG A 48 -14.07 -1.10 -8.06
CA ARG A 48 -12.69 -1.37 -8.50
C ARG A 48 -11.78 -0.16 -8.30
N ARG A 49 -12.27 1.04 -8.64
CA ARG A 49 -11.53 2.29 -8.45
C ARG A 49 -11.23 2.59 -6.99
N GLY A 50 -12.20 2.36 -6.09
CA GLY A 50 -12.00 2.50 -4.65
C GLY A 50 -10.95 1.53 -4.14
N PHE A 51 -11.07 0.26 -4.54
CA PHE A 51 -10.19 -0.82 -4.16
C PHE A 51 -8.72 -0.55 -4.57
N GLU A 52 -8.49 -0.21 -5.84
CA GLU A 52 -7.15 0.12 -6.34
C GLU A 52 -6.56 1.36 -5.65
N GLN A 53 -7.40 2.35 -5.32
CA GLN A 53 -6.96 3.56 -4.65
C GLN A 53 -6.48 3.25 -3.22
N ALA A 54 -7.22 2.45 -2.47
CA ALA A 54 -6.85 2.05 -1.12
C ALA A 54 -5.48 1.34 -1.08
N PHE A 55 -5.20 0.45 -2.05
CA PHE A 55 -3.89 -0.19 -2.15
C PHE A 55 -2.76 0.81 -2.36
N ARG A 56 -2.95 1.80 -3.24
CA ARG A 56 -1.95 2.86 -3.46
C ARG A 56 -1.73 3.69 -2.21
N ASP A 57 -2.80 4.11 -1.54
CA ASP A 57 -2.71 4.96 -0.35
C ASP A 57 -2.03 4.22 0.80
N VAL A 58 -2.37 2.93 1.00
CA VAL A 58 -1.72 2.06 1.98
C VAL A 58 -0.26 1.78 1.60
N ALA A 59 0.10 1.69 0.32
CA ALA A 59 1.52 1.57 -0.07
C ALA A 59 2.33 2.85 0.21
N LEU A 60 1.67 4.02 0.21
CA LEU A 60 2.29 5.33 0.44
C LEU A 60 2.28 5.77 1.91
N GLY A 61 1.77 4.93 2.83
CA GLY A 61 1.82 5.22 4.26
C GLY A 61 0.46 5.35 4.96
N SER A 62 -0.67 5.33 4.24
CA SER A 62 -2.02 5.38 4.85
C SER A 62 -2.26 4.24 5.83
N ASP A 63 -2.99 4.51 6.92
CA ASP A 63 -3.38 3.50 7.91
C ASP A 63 -4.58 2.64 7.49
N GLY A 64 -5.11 2.90 6.29
CA GLY A 64 -6.26 2.18 5.73
C GLY A 64 -7.62 2.74 6.17
N ARG A 65 -7.67 3.88 6.87
CA ARG A 65 -8.95 4.54 7.14
C ARG A 65 -9.60 5.00 5.83
N VAL A 66 -10.91 4.78 5.75
CA VAL A 66 -11.73 5.27 4.65
C VAL A 66 -11.74 6.81 4.69
N PRO A 67 -11.46 7.50 3.57
CA PRO A 67 -11.48 8.95 3.54
C PRO A 67 -12.90 9.49 3.76
N ALA A 68 -13.00 10.71 4.28
CA ALA A 68 -14.31 11.35 4.50
C ALA A 68 -15.05 11.66 3.19
N PHE A 69 -14.31 11.87 2.10
CA PHE A 69 -14.86 12.22 0.79
C PHE A 69 -14.26 11.32 -0.30
N PRO A 70 -15.05 10.90 -1.29
CA PRO A 70 -14.54 10.16 -2.46
C PRO A 70 -13.72 11.11 -3.35
N PRO A 71 -13.02 10.68 -4.41
CA PRO A 71 -12.27 11.59 -5.27
C PRO A 71 -13.20 12.48 -6.13
N ALA A 72 -12.63 13.54 -6.72
CA ALA A 72 -13.34 14.58 -7.47
C ALA A 72 -14.40 14.12 -8.51
N PRO A 73 -14.25 12.99 -9.23
CA PRO A 73 -15.29 12.51 -10.14
C PRO A 73 -16.66 12.24 -9.49
N TYR A 74 -16.68 11.98 -8.18
CA TYR A 74 -17.90 11.72 -7.40
C TYR A 74 -18.48 12.97 -6.74
N TRP A 75 -17.95 14.16 -7.05
CA TRP A 75 -18.43 15.45 -6.52
C TRP A 75 -19.06 16.36 -7.57
N LYS A 76 -18.90 16.02 -8.85
CA LYS A 76 -19.40 16.82 -9.98
C LYS A 76 -20.93 16.90 -9.96
N ASP A 77 -21.53 17.82 -10.71
CA ASP A 77 -22.99 18.02 -10.70
C ASP A 77 -23.78 16.73 -10.97
N GLY A 78 -23.28 15.84 -11.84
CA GLY A 78 -23.89 14.52 -12.09
C GLY A 78 -23.83 13.54 -10.92
N ALA A 79 -23.05 13.82 -9.87
CA ALA A 79 -23.00 13.03 -8.65
C ALA A 79 -24.12 13.40 -7.66
N ARG A 80 -24.82 14.53 -7.87
CA ARG A 80 -25.96 14.95 -7.03
C ARG A 80 -27.25 14.16 -7.30
N SER A 81 -27.23 13.25 -8.28
CA SER A 81 -28.35 12.33 -8.54
C SER A 81 -28.29 11.09 -7.63
N PRO A 82 -29.40 10.34 -7.47
CA PRO A 82 -29.39 9.06 -6.75
C PRO A 82 -28.33 8.08 -7.29
N GLU A 83 -28.16 8.01 -8.61
CA GLU A 83 -27.17 7.16 -9.26
C GLU A 83 -25.74 7.64 -8.93
N GLY A 84 -25.53 8.95 -8.89
CA GLY A 84 -24.28 9.56 -8.45
C GLY A 84 -23.88 9.16 -7.04
N HIS A 85 -24.84 9.17 -6.10
CA HIS A 85 -24.63 8.73 -4.73
C HIS A 85 -24.35 7.22 -4.66
N ALA A 86 -25.09 6.40 -5.42
CA ALA A 86 -24.85 4.96 -5.47
C ALA A 86 -23.43 4.63 -5.95
N ARG A 87 -22.95 5.31 -7.00
CA ARG A 87 -21.56 5.16 -7.49
C ARG A 87 -20.51 5.56 -6.45
N ALA A 88 -20.77 6.62 -5.68
CA ALA A 88 -19.89 7.02 -4.58
C ALA A 88 -19.88 5.98 -3.45
N GLN A 89 -21.04 5.40 -3.12
CA GLN A 89 -21.15 4.32 -2.13
C GLN A 89 -20.39 3.07 -2.57
N GLU A 90 -20.49 2.68 -3.85
CA GLU A 90 -19.71 1.58 -4.41
C GLU A 90 -18.21 1.85 -4.32
N TRP A 91 -17.78 3.07 -4.62
CA TRP A 91 -16.38 3.48 -4.45
C TRP A 91 -15.91 3.35 -2.99
N PHE A 92 -16.72 3.81 -2.03
CA PHE A 92 -16.40 3.68 -0.61
C PHE A 92 -16.32 2.23 -0.16
N ALA A 93 -17.25 1.38 -0.61
CA ALA A 93 -17.22 -0.05 -0.33
C ALA A 93 -15.93 -0.68 -0.86
N GLY A 94 -15.56 -0.38 -2.11
CA GLY A 94 -14.31 -0.84 -2.71
C GLY A 94 -13.08 -0.38 -1.95
N TYR A 95 -13.04 0.89 -1.54
CA TYR A 95 -11.93 1.43 -0.76
C TYR A 95 -11.80 0.72 0.59
N ALA A 96 -12.90 0.54 1.33
CA ALA A 96 -12.88 -0.12 2.63
C ALA A 96 -12.33 -1.55 2.52
N THR A 97 -12.85 -2.35 1.59
CA THR A 97 -12.38 -3.71 1.35
C THR A 97 -10.92 -3.75 0.89
N GLY A 98 -10.54 -2.86 -0.03
CA GLY A 98 -9.16 -2.78 -0.51
C GLY A 98 -8.17 -2.39 0.59
N ALA A 99 -8.56 -1.47 1.47
CA ALA A 99 -7.74 -1.01 2.58
C ALA A 99 -7.50 -2.12 3.62
N GLU A 100 -8.54 -2.87 3.99
CA GLU A 100 -8.43 -4.01 4.89
C GLU A 100 -7.41 -5.03 4.38
N ILE A 101 -7.53 -5.42 3.11
CA ILE A 101 -6.61 -6.37 2.48
C ILE A 101 -5.20 -5.81 2.37
N ALA A 102 -5.06 -4.56 1.93
CA ALA A 102 -3.75 -3.92 1.77
C ALA A 102 -3.03 -3.80 3.11
N VAL A 103 -3.73 -3.42 4.20
CA VAL A 103 -3.17 -3.33 5.55
C VAL A 103 -2.77 -4.71 6.06
N ALA A 104 -3.59 -5.74 5.89
CA ALA A 104 -3.24 -7.11 6.26
C ALA A 104 -1.98 -7.60 5.53
N ARG A 105 -1.78 -7.17 4.28
CA ARG A 105 -0.60 -7.51 3.46
C ARG A 105 0.64 -6.66 3.75
N ARG A 106 0.53 -5.55 4.51
CA ARG A 106 1.69 -4.70 4.86
C ARG A 106 2.81 -5.50 5.55
N GLY A 107 2.44 -6.47 6.40
CA GLY A 107 3.41 -7.31 7.10
C GLY A 107 4.23 -8.24 6.19
N VAL A 108 3.78 -8.50 4.96
CA VAL A 108 4.41 -9.45 4.02
C VAL A 108 5.23 -8.75 2.90
N SER A 109 5.04 -7.44 2.68
CA SER A 109 5.71 -6.72 1.57
C SER A 109 6.26 -5.32 1.86
N ASN A 110 6.00 -4.72 3.02
CA ASN A 110 6.55 -3.40 3.36
C ASN A 110 7.80 -3.53 4.24
N TYR A 111 8.87 -4.12 3.72
CA TYR A 111 10.22 -3.70 4.13
C TYR A 111 10.55 -2.42 3.34
N VAL A 112 10.12 -1.28 3.87
CA VAL A 112 10.90 -0.06 3.62
C VAL A 112 12.18 -0.29 4.40
N TYR A 113 13.32 -0.39 3.70
CA TYR A 113 14.62 -0.20 4.36
C TYR A 113 14.60 1.24 4.87
N THR A 114 14.08 1.45 6.07
CA THR A 114 14.37 2.66 6.80
C THR A 114 15.87 2.60 7.04
N ALA A 115 16.62 3.42 6.30
CA ALA A 115 18.02 3.70 6.61
C ALA A 115 18.04 4.14 8.08
N GLY A 116 18.47 3.24 8.96
CA GLY A 116 18.16 3.31 10.38
C GLY A 116 18.34 1.99 11.14
N VAL A 117 18.52 0.85 10.46
CA VAL A 117 19.20 -0.30 11.08
C VAL A 117 20.70 0.02 11.19
N PRO A 118 21.29 0.06 12.39
CA PRO A 118 22.72 0.18 12.54
C PRO A 118 23.35 -1.11 12.00
N ASP A 119 24.08 -0.97 10.89
CA ASP A 119 25.09 -1.87 10.37
C ASP A 119 24.91 -3.36 10.68
N CYS A 120 24.23 -4.08 9.77
CA CYS A 120 24.53 -5.50 9.59
C CYS A 120 25.86 -5.59 8.83
N GLN A 121 26.99 -5.55 9.56
CA GLN A 121 28.29 -5.83 8.95
C GLN A 121 28.33 -7.30 8.46
N PRO A 122 28.90 -7.56 7.27
CA PRO A 122 29.03 -8.91 6.74
C PRO A 122 29.97 -9.73 7.64
N GLY A 123 29.41 -10.63 8.45
CA GLY A 123 30.15 -11.52 9.34
C GLY A 123 29.49 -11.78 10.70
N SER A 124 28.45 -11.02 11.10
CA SER A 124 27.78 -11.28 12.37
C SER A 124 26.59 -12.24 12.22
N PRO A 125 26.53 -13.35 12.98
CA PRO A 125 25.40 -14.26 12.94
C PRO A 125 24.16 -13.58 13.54
N CYS A 126 23.06 -13.63 12.81
CA CYS A 126 21.75 -13.18 13.26
C CYS A 126 21.29 -14.12 14.39
N GLY A 127 21.58 -13.77 15.65
CA GLY A 127 21.29 -14.59 16.81
C GLY A 127 20.77 -13.74 17.96
N SER A 128 19.50 -13.96 18.29
CA SER A 128 18.73 -13.46 19.43
C SER A 128 19.53 -13.18 20.72
N ASN A 129 19.45 -11.95 21.21
CA ASN A 129 19.24 -11.65 22.63
C ASN A 129 18.83 -10.17 22.79
N TRP A 130 17.54 -9.90 22.65
CA TRP A 130 16.95 -8.69 23.24
C TRP A 130 16.88 -8.91 24.75
N SER A 131 17.90 -8.47 25.47
CA SER A 131 17.83 -8.24 26.93
C SER A 131 17.87 -6.74 27.19
N GLY A 132 16.90 -6.02 26.63
CA GLY A 132 16.65 -4.62 26.97
C GLY A 132 15.69 -4.57 28.16
N THR A 133 16.21 -4.23 29.34
CA THR A 133 15.38 -3.87 30.51
C THR A 133 14.54 -2.63 30.18
N PRO A 134 13.27 -2.54 30.62
CA PRO A 134 12.50 -1.31 30.46
C PRO A 134 13.10 -0.23 31.37
N ALA A 135 13.64 0.83 30.77
CA ALA A 135 14.06 2.00 31.52
C ALA A 135 12.82 2.68 32.12
N GLU A 136 12.77 2.70 33.44
CA GLU A 136 11.96 3.58 34.27
C GLU A 136 12.05 5.04 33.80
N TRP A 137 10.90 5.69 33.74
CA TRP A 137 10.83 7.15 33.66
C TRP A 137 10.85 7.70 35.09
N GLN A 138 11.96 8.34 35.47
CA GLN A 138 12.02 9.37 36.52
C GLN A 138 12.59 10.65 35.92
#